data_AF-A0A971ZZP1-F1
#
_entry.id   AF-A0A971ZZP1-F1
#
_cell.length_a   1.000
_cell.length_b   1.000
_cell.length_c   1.000
_cell.angle_alpha   90.00
_cell.angle_beta   90.00
_cell.angle_gamma   90.00
#
_symmetry.space_group_name_H-M   'P 1'
#
loop_
_entity.id
_entity.type
_entity.pdbx_description
1 polymer ?
#
loop_
_entity_poly.entity_id
_entity_poly.type
_entity_poly.pdbx_seq_one_letter_code
_entity_poly.pdbx_strand_id
1 'polypeptide(L)'
;MLIVIVVPYIETIIFHAAPLGIYWKLKDRFDINKYWDFLIGGLCGLIFGILHGITYSSIRLKGLNFTIIGWLYSYIFFRYKRLGKKARYGIWIIHALNNLVAILPLLMIN
;
A
#
# COMPACT_ATOMS: atom_id res chain seq x y z
N MET A 1 6.46 19.08 -4.04
CA MET A 1 6.80 17.98 -4.97
C MET A 1 7.58 16.85 -4.31
N LEU A 2 8.73 17.11 -3.65
CA LEU A 2 9.53 16.06 -2.98
C LEU A 2 8.71 15.19 -2.00
N ILE A 3 7.85 15.82 -1.19
CA ILE A 3 6.96 15.14 -0.23
C ILE A 3 6.03 14.12 -0.93
N VAL A 4 5.53 14.44 -2.13
CA VAL A 4 4.61 13.60 -2.93
C VAL A 4 5.30 12.33 -3.45
N ILE A 5 6.64 12.29 -3.45
CA ILE A 5 7.43 11.16 -3.96
C ILE A 5 8.06 10.39 -2.80
N VAL A 6 8.64 11.10 -1.83
CA VAL A 6 9.43 10.51 -0.74
C VAL A 6 8.54 9.91 0.35
N VAL A 7 7.49 10.60 0.79
CA VAL A 7 6.60 10.06 1.82
C VAL A 7 5.91 8.77 1.32
N PRO A 8 5.34 8.74 0.10
CA PRO A 8 4.74 7.50 -0.42
C PRO A 8 5.76 6.38 -0.60
N TYR A 9 7.03 6.69 -0.87
CA TYR A 9 8.10 5.68 -0.94
C TYR A 9 8.34 5.01 0.42
N ILE A 10 8.51 5.82 1.46
CA ILE A 10 8.75 5.33 2.83
C ILE A 10 7.55 4.51 3.31
N GLU A 11 6.34 5.02 3.13
CA GLU A 11 5.10 4.32 3.49
C GLU A 11 4.94 3.00 2.72
N THR A 12 5.25 2.99 1.43
CA THR A 12 5.25 1.77 0.62
C THR A 12 6.19 0.72 1.17
N ILE A 13 7.37 1.12 1.64
CA ILE A 13 8.33 0.18 2.24
C ILE A 13 7.78 -0.38 3.55
N ILE A 14 7.38 0.50 4.47
CA ILE A 14 7.02 0.12 5.84
C ILE A 14 5.74 -0.69 5.88
N PHE A 15 4.69 -0.25 5.19
CA PHE A 15 3.35 -0.82 5.32
C PHE A 15 3.05 -1.95 4.34
N HIS A 16 3.81 -2.06 3.24
CA HIS A 16 3.54 -3.05 2.21
C HIS A 16 4.79 -3.86 1.83
N ALA A 17 5.81 -3.25 1.25
CA ALA A 17 6.88 -4.00 0.59
C ALA A 17 7.70 -4.86 1.57
N ALA A 18 8.02 -4.36 2.77
CA ALA A 18 8.72 -5.10 3.80
C ALA A 18 7.85 -6.23 4.39
N PRO A 19 6.65 -5.97 4.96
CA PRO A 19 5.83 -7.03 5.57
C PRO A 19 5.39 -8.07 4.54
N LEU A 20 4.96 -7.67 3.34
CA LEU A 20 4.57 -8.60 2.29
C LEU A 20 5.77 -9.36 1.71
N GLY A 21 6.97 -8.75 1.72
CA GLY A 21 8.22 -9.40 1.35
C GLY A 21 8.63 -10.49 2.33
N ILE A 22 8.46 -10.27 3.63
CA ILE A 22 8.65 -11.27 4.69
C ILE A 22 7.64 -12.40 4.50
N TYR A 23 6.35 -12.07 4.36
CA TYR A 23 5.30 -13.06 4.11
C TYR A 23 5.57 -13.89 2.86
N TRP A 24 5.99 -13.27 1.74
CA TRP A 24 6.32 -14.00 0.51
C TRP A 24 7.42 -15.04 0.72
N LYS A 25 8.49 -14.70 1.45
CA LYS A 25 9.57 -15.65 1.77
C LYS A 25 9.07 -16.80 2.64
N LEU A 26 8.19 -16.53 3.61
CA LEU A 26 7.60 -17.55 4.46
C LEU A 26 6.66 -18.45 3.65
N LYS A 27 5.84 -17.86 2.77
CA LYS A 27 4.94 -18.57 1.87
C LYS A 27 5.69 -19.57 0.99
N ASP A 28 6.80 -19.15 0.38
CA ASP A 28 7.60 -20.03 -0.48
C ASP A 28 8.26 -21.18 0.33
N ARG A 29 8.58 -20.95 1.61
CA ARG A 29 9.18 -21.98 2.49
C ARG A 29 8.16 -23.00 3.01
N PHE A 30 6.94 -22.56 3.31
CA PHE A 30 5.93 -23.37 4.00
C PHE A 30 4.77 -23.80 3.09
N ASP A 31 4.89 -23.59 1.78
CA ASP A 31 3.87 -23.89 0.76
C ASP A 31 2.47 -23.34 1.12
N ILE A 32 2.43 -22.09 1.57
CA ILE A 32 1.19 -21.45 2.01
C ILE A 32 0.27 -21.16 0.81
N ASN A 33 -1.00 -21.57 0.92
CA ASN A 33 -2.00 -21.40 -0.13
C ASN A 33 -2.21 -19.91 -0.52
N LYS A 34 -2.44 -19.65 -1.82
CA LYS A 34 -2.74 -18.33 -2.40
C LYS A 34 -3.91 -17.58 -1.74
N TYR A 35 -4.87 -18.27 -1.09
CA TYR A 35 -5.97 -17.60 -0.39
C TYR A 35 -5.49 -16.73 0.78
N TRP A 36 -4.35 -17.07 1.38
CA TRP A 36 -3.74 -16.27 2.44
C TRP A 36 -3.16 -14.94 1.95
N ASP A 37 -2.84 -14.81 0.65
CA ASP A 37 -2.37 -13.54 0.07
C ASP A 37 -3.43 -12.44 0.28
N PHE A 38 -4.71 -12.79 0.11
CA PHE A 38 -5.82 -11.86 0.26
C PHE A 38 -5.98 -11.40 1.71
N LEU A 39 -5.91 -12.35 2.65
CA LEU A 39 -6.03 -12.07 4.08
C LEU A 39 -4.86 -11.21 4.59
N ILE A 40 -3.62 -11.59 4.27
CA ILE A 40 -2.42 -10.84 4.69
C ILE A 40 -2.41 -9.46 4.04
N GLY A 41 -2.78 -9.36 2.76
CA GLY A 41 -2.93 -8.06 2.11
C GLY A 41 -4.02 -7.19 2.74
N GLY A 42 -5.12 -7.80 3.19
CA GLY A 42 -6.20 -7.12 3.92
C GLY A 42 -5.74 -6.61 5.28
N LEU A 43 -4.94 -7.39 6.02
CA LEU A 43 -4.36 -6.97 7.29
C LEU A 43 -3.40 -5.79 7.12
N CYS A 44 -2.52 -5.82 6.11
CA CYS A 44 -1.66 -4.67 5.78
C CYS A 44 -2.50 -3.42 5.44
N GLY A 45 -3.55 -3.58 4.63
CA GLY A 45 -4.48 -2.50 4.32
C GLY A 45 -5.18 -1.96 5.56
N LEU A 46 -5.66 -2.83 6.46
CA LEU A 46 -6.31 -2.43 7.70
C LEU A 46 -5.38 -1.61 8.60
N ILE A 47 -4.15 -2.08 8.82
CA ILE A 47 -3.14 -1.34 9.61
C ILE A 47 -2.88 0.03 8.99
N PHE A 48 -2.69 0.08 7.67
CA PHE A 48 -2.47 1.33 6.95
C PHE A 48 -3.66 2.29 7.12
N GLY A 49 -4.89 1.80 6.98
CA GLY A 49 -6.10 2.61 7.14
C GLY A 49 -6.37 3.09 8.56
N ILE A 50 -6.07 2.28 9.58
CA ILE A 50 -6.18 2.70 10.99
C ILE A 50 -5.22 3.87 11.27
N LEU A 51 -3.95 3.73 10.86
CA LEU A 51 -2.95 4.78 11.08
C LEU A 51 -3.37 6.09 10.41
N HIS A 52 -3.80 6.04 9.14
CA HIS A 52 -4.25 7.24 8.45
C HIS A 52 -5.56 7.79 9.03
N GLY A 53 -6.50 6.92 9.42
CA GLY A 53 -7.74 7.33 10.05
C GLY A 53 -7.51 8.10 11.36
N ILE A 54 -6.50 7.69 12.14
CA ILE A 54 -6.03 8.42 13.34
C ILE A 54 -5.42 9.76 12.93
N THR A 55 -4.47 9.77 11.98
CA THR A 55 -3.78 10.98 11.50
C THR A 55 -4.75 12.05 11.01
N TYR A 56 -5.83 11.66 10.32
CA TYR A 56 -6.84 12.60 9.79
C TYR A 56 -8.04 12.80 10.72
N SER A 57 -8.03 12.26 11.93
CA SER A 57 -9.17 12.28 12.87
C SER A 57 -10.51 11.87 12.24
N SER A 58 -10.47 10.96 11.26
CA SER A 58 -11.61 10.57 10.42
C SER A 58 -11.56 9.08 10.13
N ILE A 59 -11.76 8.28 11.19
CA ILE A 59 -11.65 6.81 11.12
C ILE A 59 -12.69 6.18 10.17
N ARG A 60 -13.90 6.76 10.10
CA ARG A 60 -15.03 6.15 9.36
C ARG A 60 -14.88 6.26 7.84
N LEU A 61 -14.69 7.48 7.32
CA LEU A 61 -14.63 7.71 5.87
C LEU A 61 -13.21 7.61 5.33
N LYS A 62 -12.26 8.35 5.92
CA LYS A 62 -10.87 8.32 5.45
C LYS A 62 -10.18 7.02 5.82
N GLY A 63 -10.36 6.52 7.06
CA GLY A 63 -9.78 5.24 7.48
C GLY A 63 -10.20 4.08 6.58
N LEU A 64 -11.50 3.94 6.28
CA LEU A 64 -12.00 2.90 5.36
C LEU A 64 -11.42 3.05 3.95
N ASN A 65 -11.36 4.27 3.42
CA ASN A 65 -10.77 4.53 2.11
C ASN A 65 -9.29 4.10 2.06
N PHE A 66 -8.50 4.48 3.06
CA PHE A 66 -7.11 4.07 3.16
C PHE A 66 -6.96 2.55 3.35
N THR A 67 -7.89 1.89 4.05
CA THR A 67 -7.90 0.42 4.13
C THR A 67 -8.07 -0.23 2.76
N ILE A 68 -9.04 0.25 1.97
CA ILE A 68 -9.30 -0.28 0.62
C ILE A 68 -8.07 -0.03 -0.29
N ILE A 69 -7.51 1.18 -0.25
CA ILE A 69 -6.32 1.54 -1.03
C ILE A 69 -5.11 0.69 -0.62
N GLY A 70 -4.84 0.54 0.67
CA GLY A 70 -3.75 -0.28 1.17
C GLY A 70 -3.91 -1.77 0.82
N TRP A 71 -5.15 -2.24 0.77
CA TRP A 71 -5.44 -3.60 0.29
C TRP A 71 -5.11 -3.76 -1.19
N LEU A 72 -5.49 -2.78 -2.01
CA LEU A 72 -5.17 -2.74 -3.44
C LEU A 72 -3.66 -2.73 -3.68
N TYR A 73 -2.90 -1.94 -2.91
CA TYR A 73 -1.43 -1.95 -2.96
C TYR A 73 -0.85 -3.33 -2.65
N SER A 74 -1.41 -4.01 -1.65
CA SER A 74 -0.98 -5.36 -1.28
C SER A 74 -1.31 -6.38 -2.37
N TYR A 75 -2.47 -6.27 -3.02
CA TYR A 75 -2.82 -7.10 -4.18
C TYR A 75 -1.83 -6.90 -5.34
N ILE A 76 -1.50 -5.64 -5.65
CA ILE A 76 -0.53 -5.28 -6.70
C ILE A 76 0.84 -5.86 -6.36
N PHE A 77 1.28 -5.82 -5.09
CA PHE A 77 2.52 -6.45 -4.65
C PHE A 77 2.60 -7.90 -5.10
N PHE A 78 1.59 -8.69 -4.72
CA PHE A 78 1.55 -10.12 -5.03
C PHE A 78 1.46 -10.39 -6.52
N ARG A 79 0.70 -9.57 -7.26
CA ARG A 79 0.64 -9.68 -8.72
C ARG A 79 2.00 -9.45 -9.35
N TYR A 80 2.73 -8.41 -8.94
CA TYR A 80 4.06 -8.11 -9.47
C TYR A 80 5.08 -9.18 -9.09
N LYS A 81 5.02 -9.72 -7.87
CA LYS A 81 5.86 -10.86 -7.44
C LYS A 81 5.66 -12.09 -8.31
N ARG A 82 4.39 -12.46 -8.57
CA ARG A 82 4.05 -13.58 -9.48
C ARG A 82 4.55 -13.37 -10.91
N LEU A 83 4.68 -12.12 -11.36
CA LEU A 83 5.22 -11.78 -12.67
C LEU A 83 6.76 -11.68 -12.69
N GLY A 84 7.45 -11.99 -11.59
CA GLY A 84 8.90 -11.84 -11.47
C GLY A 84 9.39 -10.38 -11.45
N LYS A 85 8.48 -9.41 -11.33
CA LYS A 85 8.80 -7.98 -11.36
C LYS A 85 9.13 -7.46 -9.96
N LYS A 86 9.85 -6.34 -9.92
CA LYS A 86 10.18 -5.63 -8.66
C LYS A 86 8.93 -4.97 -8.05
N ALA A 87 8.16 -5.75 -7.28
CA ALA A 87 6.88 -5.36 -6.70
C ALA A 87 6.89 -4.04 -5.91
N ARG A 88 7.97 -3.74 -5.18
CA ARG A 88 8.11 -2.50 -4.40
C ARG A 88 7.98 -1.23 -5.26
N TYR A 89 8.53 -1.24 -6.48
CA TYR A 89 8.49 -0.07 -7.37
C TYR A 89 7.12 0.10 -8.01
N GLY A 90 6.43 -0.99 -8.33
CA GLY A 90 5.07 -0.94 -8.87
C GLY A 90 4.10 -0.26 -7.91
N ILE A 91 4.17 -0.62 -6.62
CA ILE A 91 3.33 0.00 -5.59
C ILE A 91 3.71 1.45 -5.38
N TRP A 92 5.01 1.74 -5.26
CA TRP A 92 5.47 3.11 -5.01
C TRP A 92 5.02 4.07 -6.11
N ILE A 93 5.12 3.67 -7.39
CA ILE A 93 4.68 4.50 -8.50
C ILE A 93 3.18 4.80 -8.38
N ILE A 94 2.36 3.79 -8.15
CA ILE A 94 0.91 3.96 -8.00
C ILE A 94 0.59 4.83 -6.78
N HIS A 95 1.31 4.64 -5.68
CA HIS A 95 1.12 5.40 -4.46
C HIS A 95 1.52 6.88 -4.62
N ALA A 96 2.64 7.16 -5.30
CA ALA A 96 3.07 8.51 -5.63
C ALA A 96 2.07 9.19 -6.59
N LEU A 97 1.56 8.47 -7.59
CA LEU A 97 0.54 8.98 -8.50
C LEU A 97 -0.77 9.30 -7.77
N ASN A 98 -1.21 8.45 -6.84
CA ASN A 98 -2.41 8.70 -6.04
C ASN A 98 -2.28 9.98 -5.22
N ASN A 99 -1.12 10.20 -4.58
CA ASN A 99 -0.84 11.43 -3.85
C ASN A 99 -0.73 12.65 -4.77
N LEU A 100 -0.16 12.50 -5.96
CA LEU A 100 -0.12 13.57 -6.96
C LEU A 100 -1.53 14.00 -7.38
N VAL A 101 -2.40 13.04 -7.71
CA VAL A 101 -3.80 13.29 -8.07
C VAL A 101 -4.56 13.96 -6.93
N ALA A 102 -4.33 13.54 -5.68
CA ALA A 102 -4.97 14.14 -4.52
C ALA A 102 -4.56 15.61 -4.29
N ILE A 103 -3.32 15.99 -4.65
CA ILE A 103 -2.77 17.33 -4.43
C ILE A 103 -3.00 18.25 -5.64
N LEU A 104 -3.17 17.70 -6.85
CA LEU A 104 -3.36 18.47 -8.08
C LEU A 104 -4.45 19.56 -7.98
N PRO A 105 -5.67 19.29 -7.45
CA PRO A 105 -6.68 20.34 -7.28
C PRO A 105 -6.24 21.49 -6.38
N LEU A 106 -5.44 21.21 -5.34
CA LEU A 106 -4.89 22.24 -4.43
C LEU A 106 -3.84 23.11 -5.13
N LEU A 107 -3.15 22.57 -6.13
CA LEU A 107 -2.17 23.30 -6.93
C LEU A 107 -2.80 24.12 -8.06
N MET A 108 -4.02 23.78 -8.49
CA MET A 108 -4.73 24.49 -9.56
C MET A 108 -5.54 25.70 -9.07
N ILE A 109 -5.78 25.79 -7.77
CA ILE A 109 -6.55 26.88 -7.12
C ILE A 109 -5.62 28.00 -6.63
N ASN A 110 -4.30 27.75 -6.55
CA ASN A 110 -3.27 28.73 -6.22
C ASN A 110 -2.48 29.13 -7.47
#